data_AF-A0A9W8ZZ24-F1
#
_entry.id   AF-A0A9W8ZZ24-F1
#
_cell.length_a   1.000
_cell.length_b   1.000
_cell.length_c   1.000
_cell.angle_alpha   90.00
_cell.angle_beta   90.00
_cell.angle_gamma   90.00
#
_symmetry.space_group_name_H-M   'P 1'
#
loop_
_entity.id
_entity.type
_entity.pdbx_description
1 polymer ?
#
loop_
_entity_poly.entity_id
_entity_poly.type
_entity_poly.pdbx_seq_one_letter_code
_entity_poly.pdbx_strand_id
1 'polypeptide(L)'
;MVLCSHRVVLPGSPSTCALDTAIVPLPSFLLTIALLPLFFCLKKKFTENVIRLPYPYWLHNVYLVLVLAAFAMTILEMTRLSAQDLGVGLLPVTPIALSIIMVVLWVERRGRTRFMSVTFCLYWLFLAAVETVKVVRLNVLDETIPNKASSPEYPASDQLLDNAVMVALYWLFFIFELYNSIRMREVNKTQPYILHDLP
;
A
#
# COMPACT_ATOMS: atom_id res chain seq x y z
N MET A 1 -13.89 20.34 -15.46
CA MET A 1 -14.01 20.29 -13.99
C MET A 1 -12.64 20.55 -13.40
N VAL A 2 -12.48 21.63 -12.64
CA VAL A 2 -11.18 22.03 -12.08
C VAL A 2 -10.91 21.12 -10.89
N LEU A 3 -9.96 20.19 -11.03
CA LEU A 3 -9.64 19.14 -10.06
C LEU A 3 -9.25 19.63 -8.65
N CYS A 4 -9.09 20.94 -8.43
CA CYS A 4 -8.58 21.52 -7.18
C CYS A 4 -9.22 22.87 -6.80
N SER A 5 -10.47 23.18 -7.20
CA SER A 5 -11.03 24.55 -7.11
C SER A 5 -11.25 25.10 -5.69
N HIS A 6 -11.18 24.28 -4.64
CA HIS A 6 -11.54 24.66 -3.25
C HIS A 6 -10.41 24.51 -2.21
N ARG A 7 -9.14 24.29 -2.59
CA ARG A 7 -8.04 24.03 -1.63
C ARG A 7 -7.12 25.24 -1.42
N VAL A 8 -6.66 25.40 -0.17
CA VAL A 8 -5.71 26.43 0.28
C VAL A 8 -4.29 26.04 -0.11
N VAL A 9 -3.54 26.99 -0.68
CA VAL A 9 -2.12 26.81 -1.03
C VAL A 9 -1.27 27.03 0.23
N LEU A 10 -0.54 26.02 0.69
CA LEU A 10 0.48 26.20 1.71
C LEU A 10 1.81 26.62 1.06
N PRO A 11 2.56 27.58 1.62
CA PRO A 11 3.88 27.92 1.12
C PRO A 11 4.86 26.74 1.30
N GLY A 12 5.66 26.45 0.27
CA GLY A 12 6.78 25.51 0.33
C GLY A 12 6.51 24.02 0.02
N SER A 13 5.34 23.64 -0.49
CA SER A 13 5.11 22.26 -0.99
C SER A 13 4.17 22.22 -2.19
N PRO A 14 4.13 21.11 -2.95
CA PRO A 14 2.99 20.82 -3.81
C PRO A 14 1.69 21.00 -3.02
N SER A 15 0.65 21.56 -3.65
CA SER A 15 -0.68 21.66 -3.05
C SER A 15 -1.14 20.28 -2.58
N THR A 16 -1.92 20.20 -1.50
CA THR A 16 -2.45 18.91 -1.00
C THR A 16 -3.13 18.10 -2.12
N CYS A 17 -3.77 18.79 -3.06
CA CYS A 17 -4.31 18.22 -4.30
C CYS A 17 -3.24 17.54 -5.17
N ALA A 18 -2.09 18.16 -5.43
CA ALA A 18 -1.02 17.55 -6.22
C ALA A 18 -0.41 16.32 -5.51
N LEU A 19 -0.38 16.34 -4.18
CA LEU A 19 0.10 15.21 -3.39
C LEU A 19 -0.85 14.01 -3.47
N ASP A 20 -2.15 14.23 -3.29
CA ASP A 20 -3.19 13.20 -3.39
C ASP A 20 -3.40 12.68 -4.82
N THR A 21 -3.23 13.54 -5.83
CA THR A 21 -3.51 13.18 -7.23
C THR A 21 -2.31 12.57 -7.95
N ALA A 22 -1.07 12.96 -7.62
CA ALA A 22 0.10 12.53 -8.38
C ALA A 22 1.13 11.73 -7.56
N ILE A 23 1.31 12.06 -6.28
CA ILE A 23 2.42 11.51 -5.48
C ILE A 23 1.98 10.24 -4.75
N VAL A 24 0.86 10.28 -4.04
CA VAL A 24 0.27 9.15 -3.29
C VAL A 24 0.02 7.90 -4.14
N PRO A 25 -0.55 7.99 -5.35
CA PRO A 25 -0.83 6.81 -6.17
C PRO A 25 0.37 6.33 -7.01
N LEU A 26 1.49 7.06 -7.03
CA LEU A 26 2.69 6.73 -7.82
C LEU A 26 3.28 5.34 -7.48
N PRO A 27 3.46 4.95 -6.19
CA PRO A 27 3.88 3.60 -5.81
C PRO A 27 2.96 2.52 -6.39
N SER A 28 1.65 2.75 -6.32
CA SER A 28 0.61 1.83 -6.78
C SER A 28 0.54 1.75 -8.31
N PHE A 29 0.79 2.85 -9.01
CA PHE A 29 0.88 2.87 -10.47
C PHE A 29 2.09 2.08 -10.97
N LEU A 30 3.28 2.31 -10.37
CA LEU A 30 4.49 1.56 -10.68
C LEU A 30 4.33 0.06 -10.39
N LEU A 31 3.73 -0.28 -9.25
CA LEU A 31 3.46 -1.67 -8.90
C LEU A 31 2.46 -2.32 -9.85
N THR A 32 1.38 -1.63 -10.24
CA THR A 32 0.39 -2.17 -11.16
C THR A 32 1.03 -2.41 -12.53
N ILE A 33 1.77 -1.44 -13.07
CA ILE A 33 2.48 -1.58 -14.35
C ILE A 33 3.57 -2.66 -14.29
N ALA A 34 4.26 -2.82 -13.17
CA ALA A 34 5.29 -3.85 -13.04
C ALA A 34 4.68 -5.24 -12.84
N LEU A 35 3.70 -5.40 -11.94
CA LEU A 35 3.15 -6.69 -11.55
C LEU A 35 2.13 -7.27 -12.53
N LEU A 36 1.31 -6.47 -13.22
CA LEU A 36 0.35 -7.01 -14.20
C LEU A 36 1.05 -7.82 -15.30
N PRO A 37 2.04 -7.27 -16.03
CA PRO A 37 2.76 -8.03 -17.05
C PRO A 37 3.63 -9.13 -16.43
N LEU A 38 4.19 -8.95 -15.23
CA LEU A 38 4.90 -10.03 -14.52
C LEU A 38 3.99 -11.22 -14.23
N PHE A 39 2.78 -10.97 -13.73
CA PHE A 39 1.80 -12.01 -13.37
C PHE A 39 1.34 -12.79 -14.60
N PHE A 40 1.09 -12.10 -15.72
CA PHE A 40 0.70 -12.74 -16.98
C PHE A 40 1.87 -13.43 -17.70
N CYS A 41 3.07 -12.83 -17.74
CA CYS A 41 4.22 -13.37 -18.47
C CYS A 41 5.00 -14.45 -17.70
N LEU A 42 5.05 -14.42 -16.36
CA LEU A 42 5.92 -15.30 -15.57
C LEU A 42 5.22 -16.49 -14.92
N LYS A 43 3.93 -16.71 -15.20
CA LYS A 43 3.19 -17.91 -14.79
C LYS A 43 3.91 -19.22 -15.14
N LYS A 44 4.76 -19.21 -16.18
CA LYS A 44 5.57 -20.35 -16.64
C LYS A 44 6.94 -20.52 -15.97
N LYS A 45 7.55 -19.47 -15.40
CA LYS A 45 8.92 -19.49 -14.84
C LYS A 45 8.96 -19.45 -13.30
N PHE A 46 7.84 -19.14 -12.65
CA PHE A 46 7.77 -18.98 -11.20
C PHE A 46 7.99 -20.28 -10.41
N THR A 47 7.73 -21.43 -11.04
CA THR A 47 7.69 -22.73 -10.39
C THR A 47 9.06 -23.20 -9.88
N GLU A 48 10.16 -22.72 -10.45
CA GLU A 48 11.51 -23.23 -10.14
C GLU A 48 12.17 -22.60 -8.91
N ASN A 49 11.67 -21.47 -8.38
CA ASN A 49 12.31 -20.74 -7.26
C ASN A 49 11.34 -20.40 -6.12
N VAL A 50 10.27 -21.18 -5.94
CA VAL A 50 9.29 -20.96 -4.87
C VAL A 50 9.89 -21.39 -3.54
N ILE A 51 10.10 -20.44 -2.63
CA ILE A 51 10.58 -20.72 -1.27
C ILE A 51 9.36 -20.84 -0.36
N ARG A 52 9.35 -21.87 0.53
CA ARG A 52 8.32 -21.97 1.57
C ARG A 52 8.41 -20.76 2.51
N LEU A 53 7.26 -20.23 2.88
CA LEU A 53 7.19 -19.10 3.80
C LEU A 53 7.73 -19.52 5.18
N PRO A 54 8.63 -18.73 5.80
CA PRO A 54 9.28 -19.10 7.06
C PRO A 54 8.37 -18.89 8.30
N TYR A 55 7.09 -18.57 8.10
CA TYR A 55 6.16 -18.20 9.16
C TYR A 55 4.91 -19.10 9.17
N PRO A 56 4.22 -19.25 10.32
CA PRO A 56 3.08 -20.16 10.45
C PRO A 56 1.84 -19.65 9.69
N TYR A 57 0.94 -20.57 9.33
CA TYR A 57 -0.28 -20.27 8.57
C TYR A 57 -1.21 -19.26 9.25
N TRP A 58 -1.24 -19.18 10.59
CA TRP A 58 -2.03 -18.15 11.28
C TRP A 58 -1.58 -16.75 10.89
N LEU A 59 -0.26 -16.55 10.69
CA LEU A 59 0.31 -15.22 10.54
C LEU A 59 0.06 -14.72 9.13
N HIS A 60 0.02 -15.66 8.18
CA HIS A 60 -0.50 -15.40 6.84
C HIS A 60 -1.94 -14.89 6.87
N ASN A 61 -2.83 -15.57 7.61
CA ASN A 61 -4.24 -15.20 7.67
C ASN A 61 -4.42 -13.83 8.32
N VAL A 62 -3.70 -13.55 9.42
CA VAL A 62 -3.71 -12.24 10.07
C VAL A 62 -3.22 -11.16 9.11
N TYR A 63 -2.11 -11.40 8.40
CA TYR A 63 -1.60 -10.46 7.40
C TYR A 63 -2.61 -10.20 6.28
N LEU A 64 -3.28 -11.23 5.77
CA LEU A 64 -4.32 -11.11 4.75
C LEU A 64 -5.51 -10.30 5.25
N VAL A 65 -5.98 -10.54 6.48
CA VAL A 65 -7.07 -9.77 7.10
C VAL A 65 -6.67 -8.31 7.28
N LEU A 66 -5.42 -8.03 7.68
CA LEU A 66 -4.94 -6.66 7.81
C LEU A 66 -4.85 -5.94 6.44
N VAL A 67 -4.42 -6.63 5.39
CA VAL A 67 -4.41 -6.08 4.02
C VAL A 67 -5.84 -5.80 3.53
N LEU A 68 -6.79 -6.68 3.84
CA LEU A 68 -8.21 -6.46 3.55
C LEU A 68 -8.76 -5.25 4.33
N ALA A 69 -8.37 -5.07 5.59
CA ALA A 69 -8.73 -3.91 6.38
C ALA A 69 -8.14 -2.62 5.79
N ALA A 70 -6.88 -2.64 5.36
CA ALA A 70 -6.26 -1.52 4.67
C ALA A 70 -6.98 -1.19 3.36
N PHE A 71 -7.38 -2.20 2.57
CA PHE A 71 -8.20 -2.00 1.37
C PHE A 71 -9.54 -1.33 1.70
N ALA A 72 -10.25 -1.78 2.74
CA ALA A 72 -11.50 -1.15 3.18
C ALA A 72 -11.29 0.31 3.61
N MET A 73 -10.21 0.60 4.35
CA MET A 73 -9.85 1.97 4.76
C MET A 73 -9.57 2.87 3.56
N THR A 74 -8.87 2.37 2.52
CA THR A 74 -8.65 3.16 1.30
C THR A 74 -9.96 3.47 0.57
N ILE A 75 -10.93 2.56 0.57
CA ILE A 75 -12.26 2.84 0.00
C ILE A 75 -12.98 3.92 0.81
N LEU A 76 -12.94 3.84 2.14
CA LEU A 76 -13.53 4.86 3.01
C LEU A 76 -12.91 6.24 2.74
N GLU A 77 -11.59 6.31 2.58
CA GLU A 77 -10.90 7.55 2.21
C GLU A 77 -11.39 8.10 0.86
N MET A 78 -11.51 7.26 -0.18
CA MET A 78 -12.03 7.67 -1.49
C MET A 78 -13.43 8.26 -1.38
N THR A 79 -14.32 7.56 -0.68
CA THR A 79 -15.72 8.00 -0.54
C THR A 79 -15.79 9.34 0.16
N ARG A 80 -14.95 9.58 1.19
CA ARG A 80 -14.87 10.86 1.90
C ARG A 80 -14.29 11.99 1.05
N LEU A 81 -13.23 11.72 0.29
CA LEU A 81 -12.66 12.71 -0.63
C LEU A 81 -13.65 13.08 -1.75
N SER A 82 -14.44 12.11 -2.22
CA SER A 82 -15.51 12.35 -3.19
C SER A 82 -16.66 13.18 -2.62
N ALA A 83 -17.03 12.96 -1.35
CA ALA A 83 -18.10 13.72 -0.68
C ALA A 83 -17.73 15.18 -0.43
N GLN A 84 -16.44 15.51 -0.38
CA GLN A 84 -15.93 16.88 -0.17
C GLN A 84 -15.52 17.60 -1.48
N ASP A 85 -15.81 17.01 -2.65
CA ASP A 85 -15.41 17.53 -3.98
C ASP A 85 -13.90 17.85 -4.11
N LEU A 86 -13.06 17.11 -3.37
CA LEU A 86 -11.63 17.39 -3.23
C LEU A 86 -10.77 16.86 -4.39
N GLY A 87 -11.40 16.30 -5.41
CA GLY A 87 -10.73 15.73 -6.58
C GLY A 87 -10.21 14.32 -6.32
N VAL A 88 -10.87 13.32 -6.91
CA VAL A 88 -10.48 11.92 -6.86
C VAL A 88 -9.68 11.62 -8.13
N GLY A 89 -8.45 12.15 -8.22
CA GLY A 89 -7.63 12.05 -9.42
C GLY A 89 -7.13 10.63 -9.68
N LEU A 90 -5.85 10.38 -9.38
CA LEU A 90 -5.22 9.08 -9.60
C LEU A 90 -5.29 8.16 -8.36
N LEU A 91 -5.91 8.64 -7.27
CA LEU A 91 -6.22 7.89 -6.06
C LEU A 91 -6.81 6.49 -6.34
N PRO A 92 -7.81 6.26 -7.22
CA PRO A 92 -8.42 4.94 -7.44
C PRO A 92 -7.45 3.85 -7.93
N VAL A 93 -6.20 4.19 -8.27
CA VAL A 93 -5.14 3.22 -8.55
C VAL A 93 -4.67 2.49 -7.28
N THR A 94 -4.72 3.11 -6.10
CA THR A 94 -4.29 2.48 -4.84
C THR A 94 -5.14 1.27 -4.44
N PRO A 95 -6.50 1.29 -4.44
CA PRO A 95 -7.29 0.10 -4.15
C PRO A 95 -7.12 -0.98 -5.21
N ILE A 96 -6.91 -0.62 -6.49
CA ILE A 96 -6.62 -1.60 -7.55
C ILE A 96 -5.31 -2.34 -7.24
N ALA A 97 -4.24 -1.62 -6.91
CA ALA A 97 -2.95 -2.22 -6.54
C ALA A 97 -3.09 -3.14 -5.30
N LEU A 98 -3.81 -2.69 -4.27
CA LEU A 98 -4.09 -3.50 -3.08
C LEU A 98 -4.90 -4.76 -3.41
N SER A 99 -5.88 -4.67 -4.32
CA SER A 99 -6.65 -5.84 -4.75
C SER A 99 -5.77 -6.87 -5.47
N ILE A 100 -4.81 -6.41 -6.30
CA ILE A 100 -3.86 -7.29 -6.97
C ILE A 100 -2.97 -7.97 -5.93
N ILE A 101 -2.43 -7.23 -4.96
CA ILE A 101 -1.60 -7.78 -3.88
C ILE A 101 -2.39 -8.82 -3.08
N MET A 102 -3.65 -8.54 -2.76
CA MET A 102 -4.51 -9.48 -2.04
C MET A 102 -4.71 -10.79 -2.83
N VAL A 103 -4.97 -10.71 -4.13
CA VAL A 103 -5.07 -11.89 -5.01
C VAL A 103 -3.75 -12.65 -5.06
N VAL A 104 -2.62 -11.96 -5.19
CA VAL A 104 -1.30 -12.59 -5.20
C VAL A 104 -1.01 -13.29 -3.88
N LEU A 105 -1.26 -12.63 -2.73
CA LEU A 105 -1.09 -13.24 -1.41
C LEU A 105 -1.98 -14.46 -1.22
N TRP A 106 -3.23 -14.41 -1.72
CA TRP A 106 -4.15 -15.53 -1.68
C TRP A 106 -3.64 -16.74 -2.49
N VAL A 107 -3.11 -16.50 -3.69
CA VAL A 107 -2.54 -17.54 -4.55
C VAL A 107 -1.23 -18.09 -3.99
N GLU A 108 -0.35 -17.23 -3.47
CA GLU A 108 0.98 -17.57 -2.95
C GLU A 108 0.97 -18.02 -1.48
N ARG A 109 -0.18 -18.47 -0.96
CA ARG A 109 -0.36 -18.89 0.44
C ARG A 109 0.62 -19.98 0.90
N ARG A 110 1.11 -20.82 -0.01
CA ARG A 110 2.00 -21.96 0.30
C ARG A 110 3.49 -21.65 0.11
N GLY A 111 3.82 -20.61 -0.64
CA GLY A 111 5.19 -20.33 -1.01
C GLY A 111 5.28 -19.15 -1.97
N ARG A 112 6.39 -18.44 -1.88
CA ARG A 112 6.59 -17.18 -2.59
C ARG A 112 8.01 -17.08 -3.11
N THR A 113 8.20 -16.42 -4.24
CA THR A 113 9.53 -16.14 -4.76
C THR A 113 10.16 -14.96 -4.03
N ARG A 114 11.49 -14.99 -3.89
CA ARG A 114 12.24 -13.89 -3.27
C ARG A 114 12.00 -12.56 -3.99
N PHE A 115 11.86 -12.60 -5.32
CA PHE A 115 11.61 -11.40 -6.12
C PHE A 115 10.29 -10.72 -5.71
N MET A 116 9.18 -11.46 -5.56
CA MET A 116 7.91 -10.88 -5.11
C MET A 116 8.02 -10.28 -3.71
N SER A 117 8.70 -10.98 -2.80
CA SER A 117 8.87 -10.47 -1.43
C SER A 117 9.61 -9.14 -1.40
N VAL A 118 10.66 -8.98 -2.22
CA VAL A 118 11.40 -7.72 -2.35
C VAL A 118 10.51 -6.65 -2.99
N THR A 119 9.76 -6.98 -4.04
CA THR A 119 8.82 -6.05 -4.69
C THR A 119 7.77 -5.53 -3.71
N PHE A 120 7.16 -6.40 -2.90
CA PHE A 120 6.21 -6.01 -1.86
C PHE A 120 6.88 -5.17 -0.78
N CYS A 121 8.09 -5.54 -0.33
CA CYS A 121 8.84 -4.76 0.63
C CYS A 121 9.10 -3.33 0.13
N LEU A 122 9.53 -3.16 -1.12
CA LEU A 122 9.78 -1.85 -1.72
C LEU A 122 8.47 -1.06 -1.90
N TYR A 123 7.39 -1.73 -2.29
CA TYR A 123 6.08 -1.12 -2.43
C TYR A 123 5.57 -0.58 -1.09
N TRP A 124 5.57 -1.39 -0.04
CA TRP A 124 5.10 -0.96 1.28
C TRP A 124 5.95 0.17 1.84
N LEU A 125 7.28 0.13 1.65
CA LEU A 125 8.16 1.23 2.03
C LEU A 125 7.79 2.53 1.32
N PHE A 126 7.64 2.47 0.00
CA PHE A 126 7.37 3.66 -0.79
C PHE A 126 5.98 4.22 -0.52
N LEU A 127 4.97 3.35 -0.37
CA LEU A 127 3.61 3.74 0.01
C LEU A 127 3.57 4.36 1.41
N ALA A 128 4.22 3.73 2.41
CA ALA A 128 4.29 4.25 3.77
C ALA A 128 4.99 5.61 3.83
N ALA A 129 6.09 5.78 3.09
CA ALA A 129 6.83 7.04 3.05
C ALA A 129 5.98 8.18 2.50
N VAL A 130 5.33 7.97 1.36
CA VAL A 130 4.49 9.01 0.74
C VAL A 130 3.27 9.33 1.61
N GLU A 131 2.63 8.32 2.18
CA GLU A 131 1.47 8.54 3.06
C GLU A 131 1.84 9.21 4.39
N THR A 132 3.04 8.95 4.91
CA THR A 132 3.56 9.70 6.07
C THR A 132 3.67 11.18 5.75
N VAL A 133 4.18 11.54 4.56
CA VAL A 133 4.25 12.95 4.13
C VAL A 133 2.85 13.54 4.07
N LYS A 134 1.87 12.83 3.51
CA LYS A 134 0.47 13.28 3.47
C LYS A 134 -0.09 13.56 4.86
N VAL A 135 0.07 12.63 5.80
CA VAL A 135 -0.42 12.77 7.19
C VAL A 135 0.23 13.98 7.87
N VAL A 136 1.55 14.17 7.70
CA VAL A 136 2.24 15.35 8.27
C VAL A 136 1.70 16.65 7.68
N ARG A 137 1.45 16.71 6.36
CA ARG A 137 0.86 17.91 5.74
C ARG A 137 -0.58 18.14 6.20
N LEU A 138 -1.35 17.08 6.42
CA LEU A 138 -2.71 17.16 6.94
C LEU A 138 -2.72 17.68 8.38
N ASN A 139 -1.80 17.23 9.23
CA ASN A 139 -1.63 17.74 10.59
C ASN A 139 -1.32 19.25 10.61
N VAL A 140 -0.39 19.70 9.76
CA VAL A 140 -0.07 21.13 9.63
C VAL A 140 -1.28 21.94 9.13
N LEU A 141 -2.09 21.37 8.24
CA LEU A 141 -3.30 22.03 7.76
C LEU A 141 -4.37 22.17 8.85
N ASP A 142 -4.53 21.14 9.68
CA ASP A 142 -5.45 21.14 10.83
C ASP A 142 -5.05 22.21 11.87
N GLU A 143 -3.76 22.29 12.19
CA GLU A 143 -3.23 23.29 13.12
C GLU A 143 -3.36 24.73 12.60
N THR A 144 -3.21 24.94 11.29
CA THR A 144 -3.19 26.30 10.71
C THR A 144 -4.57 26.86 10.40
N ILE A 145 -5.57 26.02 10.07
CA ILE A 145 -6.93 26.46 9.78
C ILE A 145 -7.95 25.50 10.40
N PRO A 146 -8.15 25.55 11.73
CA PRO A 146 -8.90 24.53 12.49
C PRO A 146 -10.40 24.44 12.19
N ASN A 147 -10.94 25.11 11.16
CA ASN A 147 -12.38 25.16 10.88
C ASN A 147 -12.78 25.27 9.39
N LYS A 148 -11.86 25.17 8.43
CA LYS A 148 -12.18 25.33 6.98
C LYS A 148 -12.18 24.01 6.19
N ALA A 149 -11.71 22.92 6.81
CA ALA A 149 -11.89 21.55 6.33
C ALA A 149 -13.09 20.83 6.97
N SER A 150 -13.80 21.52 7.88
CA SER A 150 -14.95 21.02 8.62
C SER A 150 -16.22 21.26 7.80
N SER A 151 -16.48 20.40 6.80
CA SER A 151 -17.88 20.15 6.49
C SER A 151 -18.53 19.60 7.77
N PRO A 152 -19.76 20.02 8.15
CA PRO A 152 -20.40 19.57 9.39
C PRO A 152 -20.59 18.04 9.46
N GLU A 153 -20.44 17.37 8.32
CA GLU A 153 -20.61 15.94 8.14
C GLU A 153 -19.33 15.11 8.43
N TYR A 154 -18.14 15.73 8.45
CA TYR A 154 -16.90 15.00 8.76
C TYR A 154 -15.75 15.91 9.23
N PRO A 155 -15.36 15.88 10.51
CA PRO A 155 -14.32 16.75 11.06
C PRO A 155 -12.91 16.32 10.60
N ALA A 156 -12.02 17.31 10.46
CA ALA A 156 -10.65 17.09 10.00
C ALA A 156 -9.82 16.18 10.93
N SER A 157 -10.16 16.12 12.22
CA SER A 157 -9.56 15.22 13.20
C SER A 157 -9.73 13.74 12.84
N ASP A 158 -10.92 13.36 12.35
CA ASP A 158 -11.24 11.98 12.00
C ASP A 158 -10.52 11.60 10.70
N GLN A 159 -10.40 12.54 9.77
CA GLN A 159 -9.63 12.38 8.55
C GLN A 159 -8.14 12.14 8.83
N LEU A 160 -7.57 12.89 9.78
CA LEU A 160 -6.19 12.70 10.20
C LEU A 160 -5.98 11.35 10.86
N LEU A 161 -6.88 10.95 11.76
CA LEU A 161 -6.81 9.67 12.46
C LEU A 161 -6.86 8.48 11.49
N ASP A 162 -7.82 8.49 10.56
CA ASP A 162 -7.98 7.38 9.61
C ASP A 162 -6.78 7.24 8.67
N ASN A 163 -6.21 8.36 8.23
CA ASN A 163 -4.96 8.36 7.44
C ASN A 163 -3.74 7.93 8.26
N ALA A 164 -3.66 8.33 9.53
CA ALA A 164 -2.60 7.90 10.43
C ALA A 164 -2.63 6.39 10.70
N VAL A 165 -3.82 5.81 10.86
CA VAL A 165 -3.99 4.35 11.00
C VAL A 165 -3.54 3.63 9.74
N MET A 166 -3.86 4.12 8.55
CA MET A 166 -3.37 3.54 7.29
C MET A 166 -1.84 3.59 7.19
N VAL A 167 -1.21 4.70 7.55
CA VAL A 167 0.27 4.82 7.59
C VAL A 167 0.87 3.78 8.53
N ALA A 168 0.31 3.61 9.73
CA ALA A 168 0.77 2.62 10.69
C ALA A 168 0.67 1.18 10.13
N LEU A 169 -0.42 0.85 9.45
CA LEU A 169 -0.58 -0.44 8.77
C LEU A 169 0.48 -0.65 7.69
N TYR A 170 0.75 0.35 6.86
CA TYR A 170 1.77 0.24 5.80
C TYR A 170 3.19 0.05 6.36
N TRP A 171 3.54 0.73 7.45
CA TRP A 171 4.80 0.50 8.17
C TRP A 171 4.87 -0.92 8.76
N LEU A 172 3.77 -1.43 9.32
CA LEU A 172 3.70 -2.78 9.83
C LEU A 172 3.91 -3.81 8.70
N PHE A 173 3.28 -3.61 7.54
CA PHE A 173 3.47 -4.46 6.37
C PHE A 173 4.91 -4.41 5.84
N PHE A 174 5.52 -3.24 5.82
CA PHE A 174 6.93 -3.09 5.46
C PHE A 174 7.83 -3.90 6.40
N ILE A 175 7.67 -3.75 7.72
CA ILE A 175 8.48 -4.48 8.70
C ILE A 175 8.29 -5.99 8.54
N PHE A 176 7.05 -6.43 8.36
CA PHE A 176 6.73 -7.84 8.15
C PHE A 176 7.40 -8.40 6.89
N GLU A 177 7.30 -7.69 5.76
CA GLU A 177 7.91 -8.11 4.50
C GLU A 177 9.44 -8.03 4.50
N LEU A 178 10.00 -7.05 5.22
CA LEU A 178 11.44 -6.93 5.42
C LEU A 178 11.97 -8.13 6.20
N TYR A 179 11.33 -8.47 7.32
CA TYR A 179 11.67 -9.65 8.12
C TYR A 179 11.60 -10.92 7.27
N ASN A 180 10.50 -11.10 6.52
CA ASN A 180 10.34 -12.25 5.62
C ASN A 180 11.42 -12.32 4.53
N SER A 181 11.77 -11.18 3.93
CA SER A 181 12.79 -11.09 2.89
C SER A 181 14.19 -11.43 3.42
N ILE A 182 14.51 -11.00 4.65
CA ILE A 182 15.76 -11.35 5.34
C ILE A 182 15.79 -12.84 5.64
N ARG A 183 14.72 -13.39 6.23
CA ARG A 183 14.62 -14.82 6.53
C ARG A 183 14.73 -15.71 5.30
N MET A 184 14.08 -15.35 4.21
CA MET A 184 14.21 -16.09 2.94
C MET A 184 15.63 -16.03 2.37
N ARG A 185 16.37 -14.93 2.61
CA ARG A 185 17.79 -14.82 2.22
C ARG A 185 18.66 -15.77 3.04
N GLU A 186 18.38 -15.93 4.33
CA GLU A 186 19.09 -16.89 5.21
C GLU A 186 18.86 -18.33 4.73
N VAL A 187 17.59 -18.73 4.52
CA VAL A 187 17.22 -20.09 4.08
C VAL A 187 17.86 -20.43 2.73
N ASN A 188 17.88 -19.50 1.79
CA ASN A 188 18.48 -19.71 0.47
C ASN A 188 20.01 -19.88 0.51
N LYS A 189 20.70 -19.31 1.52
CA LYS A 189 22.13 -19.55 1.71
C LYS A 189 22.41 -20.96 2.25
N THR A 190 21.46 -21.55 2.99
CA THR A 190 21.63 -22.84 3.65
C THR A 190 21.14 -24.04 2.84
N GLN A 191 20.22 -23.86 1.88
CA GLN A 191 19.72 -24.92 1.00
C GLN A 191 19.57 -24.40 -0.45
N PRO A 192 20.60 -24.51 -1.30
CA PRO A 192 20.51 -24.05 -2.68
C PRO A 192 19.72 -24.99 -3.61
N TYR A 193 19.43 -26.24 -3.23
CA TYR A 193 18.74 -27.20 -4.11
C TYR A 193 17.97 -28.29 -3.34
N ILE A 194 16.72 -28.08 -2.91
CA ILE A 194 15.79 -29.20 -2.71
C ILE A 194 14.36 -28.74 -2.98
N LEU A 195 13.89 -28.89 -4.23
CA LEU A 195 12.52 -29.34 -4.49
C LEU A 195 12.40 -29.95 -5.91
N HIS A 196 13.37 -30.78 -6.30
CA HIS A 196 13.03 -31.93 -7.13
C HIS A 196 12.65 -33.04 -6.15
N ASP A 197 11.55 -33.72 -6.44
CA ASP A 197 10.94 -34.80 -5.65
C ASP A 197 9.96 -34.34 -4.56
N LEU A 198 8.71 -34.16 -4.99
CA LEU A 198 7.60 -34.90 -4.39
C LEU A 198 6.56 -35.24 -5.50
N PRO A 199 5.95 -36.44 -5.44
CA PRO A 199 5.08 -37.01 -6.47
C PRO A 199 3.75 -36.27 -6.66
#